data_AF-A0A1H5D426-F1
#
_entry.id   AF-A0A1H5D426-F1
#
_cell.length_a   1.000
_cell.length_b   1.000
_cell.length_c   1.000
_cell.angle_alpha   90.00
_cell.angle_beta   90.00
_cell.angle_gamma   90.00
#
_symmetry.space_group_name_H-M   'P 1'
#
loop_
_entity.id
_entity.type
_entity.pdbx_description
1 polymer ?
#
loop_
_entity_poly.entity_id
_entity_poly.type
_entity_poly.pdbx_seq_one_letter_code
_entity_poly.pdbx_strand_id
1 'polypeptide(L)'
;MILRMSTLFLRTLRDDPADAEVPSHKLLVRAGYVRRAAPGIYSWLPLGYLVLRNIEGIVREEMNAIGGQEVHFPALLPREPYEATNRWEEYGDNLFRVTDRKGGDYLLGPTHEEMFTLLVKDLYSSYKDLPLTLYQIQTKYRDEARPRAGILRGREFVMKDSYTFDVSDEAFMTSYLAHRGAYIKIFDRLGLDYVVVKATSGAMGGSASEEFLATAENGEDTYVRSAGGYAANVEAVTTPVPDPLPYDDVPAAHAEDTPDTPTIETLVAHLNERFPRADRPWQASDTLKNVLVVLHHPDGTREPLAVGVPGDREVDEKRLQAQIESAELEPFTEADFAAHPALARGYIGPGALGEKNASGIRYLVDPRVVEGTRWVTGADTPGRHVIDLVAGRDFTPDGTIEAAEVRAGDPAPDGSGPLETARGIEMGHIFQLGRKYSEALGLQVLDENGKLVTVTMGSYGVGVSRAVAAIVENSHDDAGIIWPREVAPADVHLIATGKDDAVFTAAASLASELDAAGVRVLYDDRRGVSPGVKFKDSELIGVPTIVVVGRGLADGVVEVKDRATGERQEVPVAAAVDRLREIVAE
;
A
#
# COMPACT_ATOMS: atom_id res chain seq x y z
N MET A 1 -30.06 -14.70 13.48
CA MET A 1 -30.45 -15.00 12.09
C MET A 1 -29.70 -16.24 11.58
N ILE A 2 -30.43 -17.29 11.19
CA ILE A 2 -29.85 -18.53 10.64
C ILE A 2 -29.70 -18.44 9.11
N LEU A 3 -28.48 -18.61 8.60
CA LEU A 3 -28.22 -18.75 7.17
C LEU A 3 -28.36 -20.23 6.76
N ARG A 4 -29.29 -20.55 5.84
CA ARG A 4 -29.51 -21.93 5.38
C ARG A 4 -28.84 -22.16 4.03
N MET A 5 -27.90 -23.09 3.94
CA MET A 5 -27.18 -23.35 2.68
C MET A 5 -28.07 -23.90 1.56
N SER A 6 -29.22 -24.52 1.87
CA SER A 6 -30.17 -24.97 0.84
C SER A 6 -30.81 -23.82 0.07
N THR A 7 -30.91 -22.62 0.66
CA THR A 7 -31.51 -21.43 0.04
C THR A 7 -30.52 -20.29 -0.18
N LEU A 8 -29.33 -20.36 0.42
CA LEU A 8 -28.27 -19.39 0.24
C LEU A 8 -27.79 -19.36 -1.21
N PHE A 9 -27.61 -18.16 -1.77
CA PHE A 9 -26.98 -17.98 -3.07
C PHE A 9 -25.46 -18.22 -2.94
N LEU A 10 -25.09 -19.50 -2.94
CA LEU A 10 -23.71 -19.96 -2.75
C LEU A 10 -23.42 -21.10 -3.71
N ARG A 11 -22.32 -20.97 -4.46
CA ARG A 11 -21.80 -22.00 -5.36
C ARG A 11 -20.29 -22.06 -5.18
N THR A 12 -19.82 -23.08 -4.48
CA THR A 12 -18.40 -23.34 -4.31
C THR A 12 -17.81 -23.95 -5.57
N LEU A 13 -16.52 -23.69 -5.81
CA LEU A 13 -15.77 -24.23 -6.94
C LEU A 13 -14.70 -25.20 -6.45
N ARG A 14 -14.50 -26.28 -7.21
CA ARG A 14 -13.48 -27.28 -6.93
C ARG A 14 -12.08 -26.82 -7.37
N ASP A 15 -12.02 -26.23 -8.56
CA ASP A 15 -10.78 -25.84 -9.22
C ASP A 15 -10.58 -24.32 -9.11
N ASP A 16 -9.32 -23.88 -9.09
CA ASP A 16 -8.97 -22.47 -9.07
C ASP A 16 -9.42 -21.75 -10.36
N PRO A 17 -9.91 -20.51 -10.29
CA PRO A 17 -10.15 -19.70 -11.47
C PRO A 17 -8.85 -19.47 -12.26
N ALA A 18 -8.93 -19.56 -13.59
CA ALA A 18 -7.74 -19.45 -14.45
C ALA A 18 -7.05 -18.07 -14.38
N ASP A 19 -7.79 -17.03 -13.99
CA ASP A 19 -7.35 -15.64 -13.89
C ASP A 19 -6.98 -15.22 -12.46
N ALA A 20 -6.99 -16.15 -11.49
CA ALA A 20 -6.65 -15.87 -10.11
C ALA A 20 -5.22 -16.28 -9.78
N GLU A 21 -4.38 -15.28 -9.46
CA GLU A 21 -2.94 -15.49 -9.21
C GLU A 21 -2.64 -15.71 -7.72
N VAL A 22 -3.18 -14.86 -6.85
CA VAL A 22 -2.90 -14.88 -5.40
C VAL A 22 -3.88 -15.76 -4.61
N PRO A 23 -3.48 -16.33 -3.46
CA PRO A 23 -4.31 -17.19 -2.61
C PRO A 23 -5.68 -16.59 -2.27
N SER A 24 -5.73 -15.34 -1.81
CA SER A 24 -6.99 -14.69 -1.42
C SER A 24 -7.98 -14.60 -2.59
N HIS A 25 -7.50 -14.22 -3.77
CA HIS A 25 -8.35 -14.13 -4.97
C HIS A 25 -8.91 -15.51 -5.34
N LYS A 26 -8.07 -16.55 -5.36
CA LYS A 26 -8.49 -17.93 -5.64
C LYS A 26 -9.54 -18.41 -4.65
N LEU A 27 -9.26 -18.25 -3.36
CA LEU A 27 -10.10 -18.75 -2.27
C LEU A 27 -11.43 -17.99 -2.18
N LEU A 28 -11.42 -16.65 -2.28
CA LEU A 28 -12.65 -15.86 -2.22
C LEU A 28 -13.60 -16.15 -3.38
N VAL A 29 -13.08 -16.42 -4.57
CA VAL A 29 -13.91 -16.85 -5.71
C VAL A 29 -14.39 -18.29 -5.52
N ARG A 30 -13.50 -19.21 -5.14
CA ARG A 30 -13.85 -20.63 -4.90
C ARG A 30 -14.87 -20.82 -3.79
N ALA A 31 -14.76 -20.05 -2.71
CA ALA A 31 -15.68 -20.08 -1.57
C ALA A 31 -16.98 -19.31 -1.84
N GLY A 32 -17.12 -18.65 -3.00
CA GLY A 32 -18.34 -17.93 -3.39
C GLY A 32 -18.57 -16.64 -2.60
N TYR A 33 -17.50 -15.91 -2.26
CA TYR A 33 -17.56 -14.62 -1.57
C TYR A 33 -17.66 -13.46 -2.54
N VAL A 34 -16.96 -13.54 -3.66
CA VAL A 34 -16.95 -12.52 -4.70
C VAL A 34 -17.06 -13.16 -6.08
N ARG A 35 -17.54 -12.38 -7.05
CA ARG A 35 -17.56 -12.77 -8.46
C ARG A 35 -17.11 -11.62 -9.34
N ARG A 36 -16.16 -11.87 -10.25
CA ARG A 36 -15.68 -10.85 -11.19
C ARG A 36 -16.81 -10.41 -12.14
N ALA A 37 -17.03 -9.10 -12.22
CA ALA A 37 -17.97 -8.48 -13.16
C ALA A 37 -17.23 -7.90 -14.37
N ALA A 38 -16.06 -7.28 -14.13
CA ALA A 38 -15.13 -6.78 -15.15
C ALA A 38 -13.70 -6.76 -14.56
N PRO A 39 -12.64 -6.50 -15.34
CA PRO A 39 -11.29 -6.36 -14.81
C PRO A 39 -11.23 -5.32 -13.68
N GLY A 40 -10.83 -5.76 -12.47
CA GLY A 40 -10.78 -4.92 -11.28
C GLY A 40 -12.14 -4.58 -10.63
N ILE A 41 -13.24 -5.17 -11.07
CA ILE A 41 -14.59 -4.87 -10.57
C ILE A 41 -15.29 -6.18 -10.18
N TYR A 42 -15.74 -6.25 -8.92
CA TYR A 42 -16.27 -7.48 -8.32
C TYR A 42 -17.65 -7.25 -7.71
N SER A 43 -18.54 -8.23 -7.91
CA SER A 43 -19.80 -8.35 -7.19
C SER A 43 -19.57 -9.08 -5.87
N TRP A 44 -20.05 -8.51 -4.78
CA TRP A 44 -20.09 -9.15 -3.46
C TRP A 44 -21.26 -10.13 -3.39
N LEU A 45 -20.95 -11.39 -3.06
CA LEU A 45 -21.95 -12.44 -2.83
C LEU A 45 -22.34 -12.48 -1.34
N PRO A 46 -23.43 -13.17 -0.93
CA PRO A 46 -23.99 -13.01 0.40
C PRO A 46 -22.99 -13.18 1.56
N LEU A 47 -22.13 -14.21 1.52
CA LEU A 47 -21.14 -14.43 2.58
C LEU A 47 -20.05 -13.36 2.57
N GLY A 48 -19.53 -13.01 1.38
CA GLY A 48 -18.51 -11.96 1.27
C GLY A 48 -19.02 -10.59 1.69
N TYR A 49 -20.28 -10.29 1.39
CA TYR A 49 -20.90 -9.04 1.80
C TYR A 49 -21.11 -8.97 3.32
N LEU A 50 -21.43 -10.09 3.98
CA LEU A 50 -21.47 -10.15 5.44
C LEU A 50 -20.11 -9.86 6.06
N VAL A 51 -19.04 -10.50 5.56
CA VAL A 51 -17.67 -10.25 6.04
C VAL A 51 -17.28 -8.78 5.84
N LEU A 52 -17.53 -8.23 4.64
CA LEU A 52 -17.30 -6.81 4.37
C LEU A 52 -18.00 -5.92 5.41
N ARG A 53 -19.28 -6.18 5.69
CA ARG A 53 -20.06 -5.40 6.67
C ARG A 53 -19.58 -5.58 8.12
N ASN A 54 -19.07 -6.75 8.49
CA ASN A 54 -18.46 -6.95 9.81
C ASN A 54 -17.19 -6.08 9.95
N ILE A 55 -16.34 -6.05 8.92
CA ILE A 55 -15.15 -5.19 8.89
C ILE A 55 -15.54 -3.72 9.00
N GLU A 56 -16.56 -3.28 8.25
CA GLU A 56 -17.06 -1.91 8.39
C GLU A 56 -17.56 -1.60 9.81
N GLY A 57 -18.15 -2.59 10.50
CA GLY A 57 -18.57 -2.48 11.90
C GLY A 57 -17.41 -2.15 12.82
N ILE A 58 -16.33 -2.94 12.74
CA ILE A 58 -15.08 -2.70 13.50
C ILE A 58 -14.54 -1.30 13.21
N VAL A 59 -14.45 -0.93 11.93
CA VAL A 59 -13.95 0.39 11.52
C VAL A 59 -14.81 1.51 12.10
N ARG A 60 -16.15 1.41 12.04
CA ARG A 60 -17.05 2.41 12.63
C ARG A 60 -16.86 2.52 14.14
N GLU A 61 -16.76 1.41 14.85
CA GLU A 61 -16.60 1.40 16.29
C GLU A 61 -15.34 2.15 16.72
N GLU A 62 -14.19 1.86 16.10
CA GLU A 62 -12.93 2.51 16.45
C GLU A 62 -12.88 3.98 16.02
N MET A 63 -13.48 4.35 14.87
CA MET A 63 -13.60 5.75 14.46
C MET A 63 -14.54 6.55 15.36
N ASN A 64 -15.67 5.97 15.78
CA ASN A 64 -16.58 6.61 16.72
C ASN A 64 -15.96 6.77 18.11
N ALA A 65 -15.10 5.83 18.53
CA ALA A 65 -14.40 5.89 19.81
C ALA A 65 -13.44 7.08 19.92
N ILE A 66 -12.92 7.59 18.80
CA ILE A 66 -12.11 8.82 18.75
C ILE A 66 -12.94 10.09 18.46
N GLY A 67 -14.28 10.00 18.51
CA GLY A 67 -15.18 11.12 18.26
C GLY A 67 -15.46 11.41 16.79
N GLY A 68 -15.08 10.51 15.88
CA GLY A 68 -15.38 10.63 14.45
C GLY A 68 -16.88 10.57 14.18
N GLN A 69 -17.34 11.39 13.24
CA GLN A 69 -18.74 11.43 12.82
C GLN A 69 -18.89 10.94 11.37
N GLU A 70 -19.69 9.90 11.15
CA GLU A 70 -19.90 9.32 9.82
C GLU A 70 -20.83 10.21 8.99
N VAL A 71 -20.35 10.60 7.81
CA VAL A 71 -21.10 11.26 6.73
C VAL A 71 -21.11 10.35 5.49
N HIS A 72 -21.92 10.67 4.49
CA HIS A 72 -21.94 9.89 3.24
C HIS A 72 -22.05 10.82 2.04
N PHE A 73 -20.96 10.94 1.28
CA PHE A 73 -20.90 11.76 0.07
C PHE A 73 -21.36 10.98 -1.17
N PRO A 74 -21.85 11.68 -2.20
CA PRO A 74 -22.04 11.06 -3.51
C PRO A 74 -20.71 10.54 -4.07
N ALA A 75 -20.80 9.50 -4.92
CA ALA A 75 -19.66 9.03 -5.70
C ALA A 75 -19.48 9.83 -7.00
N LEU A 76 -20.55 10.35 -7.58
CA LEU A 76 -20.51 11.22 -8.75
C LEU A 76 -20.28 12.65 -8.28
N LEU A 77 -19.10 13.20 -8.56
CA LEU A 77 -18.64 14.50 -8.06
C LEU A 77 -18.52 15.52 -9.20
N PRO A 78 -18.76 16.82 -8.92
CA PRO A 78 -18.52 17.89 -9.89
C PRO A 78 -17.02 18.09 -10.15
N ARG A 79 -16.68 18.53 -11.36
CA ARG A 79 -15.30 18.80 -11.81
C ARG A 79 -14.65 19.97 -11.05
N GLU A 80 -15.42 21.02 -10.77
CA GLU A 80 -14.91 22.33 -10.37
C GLU A 80 -14.06 22.30 -9.09
N PRO A 81 -14.41 21.55 -8.02
CA PRO A 81 -13.56 21.48 -6.84
C PRO A 81 -12.21 20.79 -7.10
N TYR A 82 -12.16 19.81 -8.00
CA TYR A 82 -10.94 19.12 -8.39
C TYR A 82 -10.04 19.98 -9.28
N GLU A 83 -10.62 20.86 -10.09
CA GLU A 83 -9.83 21.86 -10.83
C GLU A 83 -9.23 22.89 -9.89
N ALA A 84 -10.00 23.37 -8.90
CA ALA A 84 -9.52 24.34 -7.92
C ALA A 84 -8.32 23.82 -7.11
N THR A 85 -8.24 22.51 -6.91
CA THR A 85 -7.10 21.84 -6.23
C THR A 85 -6.04 21.31 -7.20
N ASN A 86 -6.16 21.60 -8.51
CA ASN A 86 -5.33 21.07 -9.60
C ASN A 86 -5.36 19.54 -9.78
N ARG A 87 -6.14 18.82 -8.97
CA ARG A 87 -6.22 17.36 -8.96
C ARG A 87 -7.03 16.78 -10.12
N TRP A 88 -7.79 17.62 -10.83
CA TRP A 88 -8.40 17.21 -12.09
C TRP A 88 -7.34 16.77 -13.10
N GLU A 89 -6.23 17.51 -13.21
CA GLU A 89 -5.12 17.18 -14.12
C GLU A 89 -4.06 16.30 -13.45
N GLU A 90 -3.68 16.57 -12.20
CA GLU A 90 -2.63 15.82 -11.47
C GLU A 90 -2.94 14.32 -11.32
N TYR A 91 -4.23 13.93 -11.24
CA TYR A 91 -4.60 12.50 -11.22
C TYR A 91 -4.37 11.80 -12.57
N GLY A 92 -4.31 12.55 -13.67
CA GLY A 92 -4.18 12.02 -15.02
C GLY A 92 -5.22 10.94 -15.35
N ASP A 93 -4.74 9.88 -15.98
CA ASP A 93 -5.57 8.76 -16.46
C ASP A 93 -6.19 7.91 -15.33
N ASN A 94 -5.76 8.07 -14.07
CA ASN A 94 -6.37 7.36 -12.95
C ASN A 94 -7.78 7.87 -12.60
N LEU A 95 -8.18 9.03 -13.14
CA LEU A 95 -9.48 9.65 -12.87
C LEU A 95 -10.55 9.17 -13.86
N PHE A 96 -11.59 8.52 -13.35
CA PHE A 96 -12.79 8.27 -14.15
C PHE A 96 -13.55 9.58 -14.38
N ARG A 97 -13.47 10.11 -15.61
CA ARG A 97 -14.21 11.30 -16.06
C ARG A 97 -15.49 10.90 -16.78
N VAL A 98 -16.60 11.58 -16.49
CA VAL A 98 -17.92 11.27 -17.04
C VAL A 98 -18.63 12.57 -17.43
N THR A 99 -19.20 12.62 -18.62
CA THR A 99 -20.00 13.78 -19.07
C THR A 99 -21.50 13.41 -19.04
N ASP A 100 -22.31 14.27 -18.44
CA ASP A 100 -23.77 14.04 -18.38
C ASP A 100 -24.46 14.37 -19.72
N ARG A 101 -25.77 14.08 -19.80
CA ARG A 101 -26.57 14.36 -21.02
C ARG A 101 -26.72 15.84 -21.38
N LYS A 102 -26.39 16.76 -20.47
CA LYS A 102 -26.42 18.22 -20.68
C LYS A 102 -25.03 18.76 -21.04
N GLY A 103 -24.00 17.92 -21.06
CA GLY A 103 -22.62 18.33 -21.30
C GLY A 103 -21.87 18.81 -20.06
N GLY A 104 -22.39 18.55 -18.85
CA GLY A 104 -21.68 18.83 -17.61
C GLY A 104 -20.61 17.77 -17.33
N ASP A 105 -19.43 18.19 -16.90
CA ASP A 105 -18.32 17.30 -16.56
C ASP A 105 -18.35 16.91 -15.08
N TYR A 106 -18.19 15.62 -14.84
CA TYR A 106 -18.16 14.99 -13.53
C TYR A 106 -17.02 13.98 -13.48
N LEU A 107 -16.77 13.48 -12.28
CA LEU A 107 -15.89 12.36 -12.04
C LEU A 107 -16.55 11.34 -11.11
N LEU A 108 -16.06 10.10 -11.14
CA LEU A 108 -16.31 9.16 -10.06
C LEU A 108 -15.21 9.31 -9.01
N GLY A 109 -15.59 9.64 -7.77
CA GLY A 109 -14.67 10.03 -6.71
C GLY A 109 -13.60 8.97 -6.39
N PRO A 110 -12.30 9.25 -6.64
CA PRO A 110 -11.21 8.39 -6.20
C PRO A 110 -10.89 8.55 -4.70
N THR A 111 -11.31 9.68 -4.14
CA THR A 111 -11.18 10.15 -2.75
C THR A 111 -12.02 11.44 -2.60
N HIS A 112 -12.02 12.10 -1.44
CA HIS A 112 -13.01 13.15 -1.13
C HIS A 112 -12.45 14.39 -0.39
N GLU A 113 -11.14 14.66 -0.43
CA GLU A 113 -10.53 15.83 0.25
C GLU A 113 -11.31 17.14 -0.03
N GLU A 114 -11.63 17.38 -1.29
CA GLU A 114 -12.37 18.57 -1.75
C GLU A 114 -13.77 18.63 -1.12
N MET A 115 -14.48 17.50 -1.12
CA MET A 115 -15.87 17.45 -0.67
C MET A 115 -15.99 17.66 0.83
N PHE A 116 -15.08 17.06 1.62
CA PHE A 116 -15.02 17.30 3.05
C PHE A 116 -14.62 18.75 3.36
N THR A 117 -13.63 19.31 2.64
CA THR A 117 -13.21 20.71 2.81
C THR A 117 -14.36 21.68 2.57
N LEU A 118 -15.10 21.49 1.47
CA LEU A 118 -16.24 22.33 1.12
C LEU A 118 -17.39 22.19 2.13
N LEU A 119 -17.71 20.97 2.57
CA LEU A 119 -18.75 20.75 3.58
C LEU A 119 -18.46 21.51 4.88
N VAL A 120 -17.22 21.46 5.36
CA VAL A 120 -16.83 22.18 6.58
C VAL A 120 -16.83 23.69 6.34
N LYS A 121 -16.31 24.16 5.21
CA LYS A 121 -16.29 25.58 4.85
C LYS A 121 -17.68 26.20 4.83
N ASP A 122 -18.68 25.50 4.31
CA ASP A 122 -20.04 26.01 4.20
C ASP A 122 -20.76 26.10 5.55
N LEU A 123 -20.33 25.33 6.55
CA LEU A 123 -21.05 25.16 7.81
C LEU A 123 -20.31 25.71 9.04
N TYR A 124 -18.98 25.85 8.99
CA TYR A 124 -18.11 26.17 10.14
C TYR A 124 -17.39 27.49 9.89
N SER A 125 -17.39 28.40 10.88
CA SER A 125 -16.78 29.74 10.75
C SER A 125 -15.98 30.20 11.97
N SER A 126 -15.96 29.41 13.05
CA SER A 126 -15.33 29.76 14.33
C SER A 126 -14.42 28.64 14.83
N TYR A 127 -13.30 28.99 15.46
CA TYR A 127 -12.41 28.04 16.13
C TYR A 127 -13.12 27.19 17.18
N LYS A 128 -14.23 27.68 17.75
CA LYS A 128 -15.02 26.96 18.76
C LYS A 128 -15.72 25.72 18.21
N ASP A 129 -15.84 25.63 16.89
CA ASP A 129 -16.45 24.49 16.22
C ASP A 129 -15.38 23.40 15.89
N LEU A 130 -14.10 23.68 16.17
CA LEU A 130 -12.95 22.80 15.91
C LEU A 130 -12.24 22.43 17.22
N PRO A 131 -11.56 21.26 17.31
CA PRO A 131 -11.30 20.30 16.24
C PRO A 131 -12.53 19.47 15.83
N LEU A 132 -12.56 19.07 14.56
CA LEU A 132 -13.64 18.25 13.99
C LEU A 132 -13.04 17.04 13.25
N THR A 133 -13.62 15.85 13.48
CA THR A 133 -13.29 14.62 12.75
C THR A 133 -14.52 14.10 12.03
N LEU A 134 -14.45 14.04 10.70
CA LEU A 134 -15.48 13.45 9.86
C LEU A 134 -14.92 12.23 9.13
N TYR A 135 -15.77 11.23 8.85
CA TYR A 135 -15.38 10.10 8.03
C TYR A 135 -16.55 9.56 7.21
N GLN A 136 -16.26 8.73 6.22
CA GLN A 136 -17.27 7.94 5.53
C GLN A 136 -16.72 6.55 5.22
N ILE A 137 -17.62 5.59 5.00
CA ILE A 137 -17.31 4.29 4.39
C ILE A 137 -18.07 4.21 3.07
N GLN A 138 -17.34 4.31 1.95
CA GLN A 138 -17.96 4.57 0.65
C GLN A 138 -17.12 4.00 -0.51
N THR A 139 -17.81 3.66 -1.61
CA THR A 139 -17.21 3.12 -2.84
C THR A 139 -16.42 4.16 -3.63
N LYS A 140 -15.12 3.92 -3.77
CA LYS A 140 -14.17 4.71 -4.55
C LYS A 140 -13.93 4.11 -5.93
N TYR A 141 -13.52 4.97 -6.85
CA TYR A 141 -13.23 4.60 -8.23
C TYR A 141 -11.85 5.12 -8.63
N ARG A 142 -10.98 4.23 -9.10
CA ARG A 142 -9.66 4.58 -9.65
C ARG A 142 -9.46 3.79 -10.94
N ASP A 143 -9.15 4.46 -12.04
CA ASP A 143 -8.96 3.77 -13.32
C ASP A 143 -7.56 3.13 -13.40
N GLU A 144 -7.34 2.16 -12.51
CA GLU A 144 -6.10 1.40 -12.43
C GLU A 144 -5.80 0.73 -13.78
N ALA A 145 -4.64 1.06 -14.35
CA ALA A 145 -4.22 0.57 -15.66
C ALA A 145 -4.04 -0.96 -15.68
N ARG A 146 -3.66 -1.56 -14.55
CA ARG A 146 -3.43 -3.02 -14.43
C ARG A 146 -4.05 -3.58 -13.15
N PRO A 147 -5.39 -3.73 -13.09
CA PRO A 147 -6.04 -4.30 -11.92
C PRO A 147 -5.67 -5.79 -11.82
N ARG A 148 -5.25 -6.22 -10.64
CA ARG A 148 -4.71 -7.57 -10.39
C ARG A 148 -5.02 -8.03 -8.96
N ALA A 149 -4.71 -9.29 -8.66
CA ALA A 149 -4.84 -9.85 -7.31
C ALA A 149 -6.26 -9.74 -6.69
N GLY A 150 -7.30 -9.88 -7.51
CA GLY A 150 -8.67 -9.92 -7.01
C GLY A 150 -9.17 -8.55 -6.53
N ILE A 151 -9.66 -8.52 -5.29
CA ILE A 151 -10.16 -7.32 -4.61
C ILE A 151 -9.05 -6.54 -3.87
N LEU A 152 -7.80 -6.99 -3.92
CA LEU A 152 -6.67 -6.25 -3.35
C LEU A 152 -6.38 -4.96 -4.13
N ARG A 153 -6.44 -5.04 -5.47
CA ARG A 153 -6.22 -3.91 -6.39
C ARG A 153 -7.28 -3.86 -7.48
N GLY A 154 -8.42 -3.26 -7.14
CA GLY A 154 -9.56 -3.05 -8.02
C GLY A 154 -9.65 -1.64 -8.60
N ARG A 155 -10.56 -1.46 -9.57
CA ARG A 155 -10.97 -0.16 -10.11
C ARG A 155 -12.17 0.45 -9.39
N GLU A 156 -12.95 -0.41 -8.73
CA GLU A 156 -14.05 -0.05 -7.83
C GLU A 156 -13.83 -0.79 -6.50
N PHE A 157 -13.79 -0.06 -5.40
CA PHE A 157 -13.48 -0.65 -4.08
C PHE A 157 -14.09 0.17 -2.94
N VAL A 158 -14.36 -0.48 -1.81
CA VAL A 158 -14.85 0.20 -0.60
C VAL A 158 -13.67 0.63 0.25
N MET A 159 -13.65 1.92 0.61
CA MET A 159 -12.66 2.54 1.47
C MET A 159 -13.38 3.31 2.57
N LYS A 160 -12.80 3.29 3.77
CA LYS A 160 -13.07 4.32 4.76
C LYS A 160 -12.10 5.45 4.52
N ASP A 161 -12.57 6.67 4.36
CA ASP A 161 -11.79 7.90 4.27
C ASP A 161 -12.27 8.88 5.35
N SER A 162 -11.34 9.55 6.00
CA SER A 162 -11.59 10.43 7.14
C SER A 162 -10.72 11.67 7.05
N TYR A 163 -11.23 12.78 7.56
CA TYR A 163 -10.58 14.08 7.52
C TYR A 163 -10.74 14.79 8.86
N THR A 164 -9.63 15.34 9.36
CA THR A 164 -9.62 16.19 10.55
C THR A 164 -9.45 17.64 10.16
N PHE A 165 -10.03 18.52 10.96
CA PHE A 165 -10.00 19.97 10.76
C PHE A 165 -9.61 20.62 12.08
N ASP A 166 -8.43 21.23 12.10
CA ASP A 166 -7.76 21.67 13.32
C ASP A 166 -7.26 23.11 13.17
N VAL A 167 -7.33 23.91 14.24
CA VAL A 167 -6.99 25.35 14.18
C VAL A 167 -5.48 25.57 14.29
N SER A 168 -4.76 24.68 14.99
CA SER A 168 -3.32 24.74 15.20
C SER A 168 -2.66 23.42 14.85
N ASP A 169 -1.36 23.46 14.56
CA ASP A 169 -0.58 22.27 14.24
C ASP A 169 -0.47 21.31 15.45
N GLU A 170 -0.53 21.83 16.68
CA GLU A 170 -0.55 21.03 17.92
C GLU A 170 -1.87 20.26 18.07
N ALA A 171 -3.00 20.92 17.81
CA ALA A 171 -4.31 20.26 17.80
C ALA A 171 -4.37 19.19 16.70
N PHE A 172 -3.85 19.54 15.51
CA PHE A 172 -3.71 18.61 14.39
C PHE A 172 -2.91 17.35 14.77
N MET A 173 -1.76 17.50 15.42
CA MET A 173 -0.96 16.34 15.84
C MET A 173 -1.69 15.44 16.84
N THR A 174 -2.54 16.02 17.70
CA THR A 174 -3.40 15.23 18.61
C THR A 174 -4.41 14.40 17.82
N SER A 175 -5.09 15.02 16.85
CA SER A 175 -6.02 14.36 15.94
C SER A 175 -5.33 13.25 15.11
N TYR A 176 -4.12 13.51 14.61
CA TYR A 176 -3.32 12.56 13.85
C TYR A 176 -2.95 11.32 14.69
N LEU A 177 -2.45 11.51 15.92
CA LEU A 177 -2.08 10.41 16.80
C LEU A 177 -3.30 9.60 17.27
N ALA A 178 -4.46 10.24 17.44
CA ALA A 178 -5.71 9.54 17.74
C ALA A 178 -6.12 8.61 16.59
N HIS A 179 -5.99 9.06 15.33
CA HIS A 179 -6.24 8.21 14.16
C HIS A 179 -5.24 7.07 14.05
N ARG A 180 -3.96 7.34 14.28
CA ARG A 180 -2.90 6.32 14.32
C ARG A 180 -3.25 5.23 15.33
N GLY A 181 -3.67 5.60 16.55
CA GLY A 181 -4.10 4.67 17.58
C GLY A 181 -5.37 3.89 17.24
N ALA A 182 -6.34 4.52 16.57
CA ALA A 182 -7.55 3.84 16.10
C ALA A 182 -7.22 2.80 15.01
N TYR A 183 -6.30 3.10 14.10
CA TYR A 183 -5.91 2.17 13.03
C TYR A 183 -5.20 0.94 13.59
N ILE A 184 -4.32 1.13 14.57
CA ILE A 184 -3.70 0.03 15.33
C ILE A 184 -4.80 -0.91 15.87
N LYS A 185 -5.79 -0.37 16.60
CA LYS A 185 -6.90 -1.18 17.13
C LYS A 185 -7.73 -1.86 16.06
N ILE A 186 -8.02 -1.17 14.94
CA ILE A 186 -8.73 -1.76 13.81
C ILE A 186 -7.95 -2.98 13.30
N PHE A 187 -6.66 -2.83 13.00
CA PHE A 187 -5.88 -3.92 12.41
C PHE A 187 -5.61 -5.06 13.39
N ASP A 188 -5.43 -4.76 14.68
CA ASP A 188 -5.35 -5.77 15.74
C ASP A 188 -6.63 -6.61 15.82
N ARG A 189 -7.81 -5.96 15.78
CA ARG A 189 -9.13 -6.64 15.77
C ARG A 189 -9.38 -7.44 14.50
N LEU A 190 -8.86 -6.97 13.36
CA LEU A 190 -8.87 -7.73 12.11
C LEU A 190 -7.90 -8.92 12.10
N GLY A 191 -7.06 -9.08 13.13
CA GLY A 191 -6.12 -10.18 13.26
C GLY A 191 -4.97 -10.10 12.25
N LEU A 192 -4.58 -8.91 11.82
CA LEU A 192 -3.51 -8.70 10.86
C LEU A 192 -2.15 -8.58 11.57
N ASP A 193 -1.12 -9.21 11.00
CA ASP A 193 0.26 -8.83 11.26
C ASP A 193 0.62 -7.66 10.32
N TYR A 194 1.09 -6.56 10.88
CA TYR A 194 1.35 -5.33 10.13
C TYR A 194 2.52 -4.53 10.71
N VAL A 195 3.06 -3.68 9.85
CA VAL A 195 4.08 -2.69 10.22
C VAL A 195 3.59 -1.30 9.86
N VAL A 196 3.95 -0.31 10.69
CA VAL A 196 3.75 1.10 10.36
C VAL A 196 5.06 1.64 9.79
N VAL A 197 5.03 2.08 8.54
CA VAL A 197 6.19 2.57 7.81
C VAL A 197 6.06 4.06 7.54
N LYS A 198 7.17 4.79 7.60
CA LYS A 198 7.23 6.16 7.08
C LYS A 198 7.06 6.14 5.56
N ALA A 199 6.24 7.02 5.03
CA ALA A 199 5.97 7.12 3.60
C ALA A 199 6.09 8.57 3.11
N THR A 200 6.11 8.74 1.79
CA THR A 200 6.04 10.04 1.14
C THR A 200 4.58 10.42 0.90
N SER A 201 4.27 11.71 0.88
CA SER A 201 2.87 12.17 0.72
C SER A 201 2.40 12.17 -0.75
N GLY A 202 3.32 12.15 -1.71
CA GLY A 202 3.02 12.16 -3.15
C GLY A 202 2.02 13.26 -3.56
N ALA A 203 1.15 12.94 -4.53
CA ALA A 203 0.13 13.84 -5.09
C ALA A 203 -0.94 14.30 -4.07
N MET A 204 -1.09 13.60 -2.95
CA MET A 204 -1.97 14.06 -1.86
C MET A 204 -1.44 15.36 -1.24
N GLY A 205 -0.13 15.61 -1.33
CA GLY A 205 0.54 16.73 -0.68
C GLY A 205 0.61 16.57 0.84
N GLY A 206 1.46 17.37 1.48
CA GLY A 206 1.70 17.30 2.93
C GLY A 206 3.14 16.99 3.29
N SER A 207 3.52 17.26 4.55
CA SER A 207 4.91 17.20 5.02
C SER A 207 5.38 15.80 5.43
N ALA A 208 4.46 14.90 5.80
CA ALA A 208 4.77 13.55 6.25
C ALA A 208 3.53 12.63 6.15
N SER A 209 3.77 11.33 5.99
CA SER A 209 2.73 10.31 6.03
C SER A 209 3.23 9.00 6.65
N GLU A 210 2.31 8.19 7.16
CA GLU A 210 2.58 6.83 7.64
C GLU A 210 1.64 5.85 6.92
N GLU A 211 2.18 4.74 6.43
CA GLU A 211 1.42 3.63 5.87
C GLU A 211 1.40 2.45 6.83
N PHE A 212 0.28 1.73 6.85
CA PHE A 212 0.07 0.52 7.61
C PHE A 212 0.08 -0.65 6.62
N LEU A 213 1.19 -1.38 6.57
CA LEU A 213 1.36 -2.49 5.64
C LEU A 213 1.11 -3.81 6.36
N ALA A 214 0.06 -4.54 5.97
CA ALA A 214 -0.10 -5.92 6.40
C ALA A 214 1.01 -6.76 5.76
N THR A 215 1.79 -7.46 6.58
CA THR A 215 2.95 -8.23 6.10
C THR A 215 2.47 -9.37 5.22
N ALA A 216 2.96 -9.47 3.99
CA ALA A 216 2.59 -10.53 3.06
C ALA A 216 3.65 -10.69 1.96
N GLU A 217 4.08 -11.93 1.68
CA GLU A 217 5.10 -12.20 0.65
C GLU A 217 4.68 -11.75 -0.76
N ASN A 218 3.38 -11.75 -1.02
CA ASN A 218 2.77 -11.31 -2.27
C ASN A 218 2.26 -9.86 -2.26
N GLY A 219 2.52 -9.12 -1.17
CA GLY A 219 2.15 -7.71 -1.05
C GLY A 219 2.83 -6.82 -2.10
N GLU A 220 2.12 -5.89 -2.71
CA GLU A 220 2.66 -5.11 -3.83
C GLU A 220 3.69 -4.07 -3.42
N ASP A 221 3.62 -3.62 -2.17
CA ASP A 221 4.48 -2.57 -1.64
C ASP A 221 5.76 -3.18 -1.09
N THR A 222 6.87 -2.53 -1.42
CA THR A 222 8.20 -2.89 -0.93
C THR A 222 8.62 -1.85 0.07
N TYR A 223 8.94 -2.30 1.27
CA TYR A 223 9.43 -1.45 2.34
C TYR A 223 10.70 -2.04 2.91
N VAL A 224 11.44 -1.21 3.64
CA VAL A 224 12.62 -1.64 4.39
C VAL A 224 12.37 -1.54 5.87
N ARG A 225 12.98 -2.45 6.63
CA ARG A 225 12.97 -2.42 8.09
C ARG A 225 14.33 -2.76 8.68
N SER A 226 14.57 -2.42 9.93
CA SER A 226 15.75 -2.85 10.67
C SER A 226 15.37 -3.59 11.95
N ALA A 227 16.32 -4.35 12.51
CA ALA A 227 16.15 -5.02 13.80
C ALA A 227 15.93 -4.04 14.97
N GLY A 228 16.39 -2.79 14.85
CA GLY A 228 16.19 -1.76 15.87
C GLY A 228 14.91 -0.93 15.71
N GLY A 229 14.02 -1.30 14.78
CA GLY A 229 12.66 -0.74 14.69
C GLY A 229 12.45 0.35 13.63
N TYR A 230 13.45 0.63 12.77
CA TYR A 230 13.23 1.48 11.61
C TYR A 230 12.30 0.76 10.62
N ALA A 231 11.36 1.49 10.04
CA ALA A 231 10.49 0.99 8.98
C ALA A 231 10.07 2.15 8.07
N ALA A 232 10.29 2.02 6.76
CA ALA A 232 9.95 3.04 5.77
C ALA A 232 9.73 2.41 4.39
N ASN A 233 8.86 3.02 3.60
CA ASN A 233 8.85 2.80 2.16
C ASN A 233 10.19 3.22 1.56
N VAL A 234 10.60 2.54 0.49
CA VAL A 234 11.92 2.78 -0.13
C VAL A 234 12.08 4.24 -0.58
N GLU A 235 10.99 4.87 -1.02
CA GLU A 235 10.91 6.27 -1.42
C GLU A 235 11.14 7.27 -0.27
N ALA A 236 10.87 6.85 0.97
CA ALA A 236 11.02 7.67 2.17
C ALA A 236 12.35 7.44 2.91
N VAL A 237 13.18 6.50 2.45
CA VAL A 237 14.49 6.24 3.04
C VAL A 237 15.42 7.40 2.73
N THR A 238 16.16 7.87 3.73
CA THR A 238 17.31 8.74 3.53
C THR A 238 18.59 7.94 3.67
N THR A 239 19.57 8.26 2.83
CA THR A 239 20.87 7.63 2.83
C THR A 239 21.75 8.27 3.92
N PRO A 240 22.32 7.50 4.87
CA PRO A 240 23.34 8.02 5.78
C PRO A 240 24.54 8.54 4.98
N VAL A 241 24.84 9.82 5.13
CA VAL A 241 25.97 10.48 4.46
C VAL A 241 27.27 10.03 5.11
N PRO A 242 28.20 9.37 4.39
CA PRO A 242 29.49 9.00 4.93
C PRO A 242 30.37 10.22 5.29
N ASP A 243 31.33 10.04 6.19
CA ASP A 243 32.34 11.07 6.43
C ASP A 243 33.23 11.27 5.18
N PRO A 244 33.73 12.50 4.92
CA PRO A 244 34.71 12.75 3.88
C PRO A 244 35.94 11.84 4.00
N LEU A 245 36.44 11.38 2.87
CA LEU A 245 37.61 10.50 2.81
C LEU A 245 38.89 11.31 2.58
N PRO A 246 40.03 10.95 3.22
CA PRO A 246 41.32 11.54 2.86
C PRO A 246 41.71 11.16 1.42
N TYR A 247 42.23 12.13 0.66
CA TYR A 247 42.64 11.93 -0.74
C TYR A 247 44.02 12.51 -1.09
N ASP A 248 44.83 12.86 -0.09
CA ASP A 248 46.17 13.45 -0.27
C ASP A 248 47.14 12.54 -1.02
N ASP A 249 46.96 11.22 -0.90
CA ASP A 249 47.77 10.18 -1.53
C ASP A 249 47.16 9.63 -2.83
N VAL A 250 45.98 10.13 -3.23
CA VAL A 250 45.29 9.66 -4.44
C VAL A 250 45.97 10.26 -5.68
N PRO A 251 46.36 9.44 -6.67
CA PRO A 251 46.94 9.93 -7.92
C PRO A 251 46.06 10.96 -8.64
N ALA A 252 46.69 11.73 -9.53
CA ALA A 252 45.94 12.63 -10.41
C ALA A 252 45.01 11.82 -11.33
N ALA A 253 43.80 12.32 -11.53
CA ALA A 253 42.84 11.73 -12.44
C ALA A 253 43.42 11.67 -13.86
N HIS A 254 43.23 10.55 -14.55
CA HIS A 254 43.76 10.33 -15.90
C HIS A 254 42.78 9.56 -16.76
N ALA A 255 42.63 9.98 -18.02
CA ALA A 255 41.73 9.36 -18.98
C ALA A 255 42.42 8.21 -19.72
N GLU A 256 41.80 7.04 -19.72
CA GLU A 256 42.31 5.82 -20.33
C GLU A 256 41.39 5.32 -21.44
N ASP A 257 41.97 4.57 -22.39
CA ASP A 257 41.22 3.95 -23.47
C ASP A 257 40.50 2.68 -22.98
N THR A 258 39.19 2.73 -23.11
CA THR A 258 38.22 1.70 -22.70
C THR A 258 37.19 1.50 -23.82
N PRO A 259 37.62 1.09 -25.03
CA PRO A 259 36.69 0.83 -26.12
C PRO A 259 35.78 -0.36 -25.78
N ASP A 260 34.56 -0.36 -26.34
CA ASP A 260 33.62 -1.47 -26.25
C ASP A 260 33.19 -1.87 -24.83
N THR A 261 33.14 -0.92 -23.89
CA THR A 261 32.65 -1.11 -22.52
C THR A 261 31.31 -0.39 -22.25
N PRO A 262 30.18 -0.81 -22.86
CA PRO A 262 28.90 -0.10 -22.74
C PRO A 262 28.19 -0.30 -21.40
N THR A 263 28.68 -1.19 -20.53
CA THR A 263 28.08 -1.51 -19.23
C THR A 263 29.11 -1.44 -18.12
N ILE A 264 28.65 -1.27 -16.87
CA ILE A 264 29.54 -1.30 -15.70
C ILE A 264 30.28 -2.64 -15.60
N GLU A 265 29.61 -3.75 -15.89
CA GLU A 265 30.24 -5.08 -15.89
C GLU A 265 31.40 -5.17 -16.89
N THR A 266 31.18 -4.74 -18.14
CA THR A 266 32.23 -4.76 -19.18
C THR A 266 33.37 -3.79 -18.85
N LEU A 267 33.06 -2.63 -18.26
CA LEU A 267 34.06 -1.67 -17.79
C LEU A 267 34.92 -2.26 -16.67
N VAL A 268 34.32 -2.85 -15.64
CA VAL A 268 35.03 -3.47 -14.52
C VAL A 268 35.91 -4.63 -14.99
N ALA A 269 35.42 -5.45 -15.93
CA ALA A 269 36.22 -6.51 -16.53
C ALA A 269 37.46 -5.95 -17.25
N HIS A 270 37.27 -4.92 -18.09
CA HIS A 270 38.36 -4.25 -18.81
C HIS A 270 39.38 -3.60 -17.87
N LEU A 271 38.92 -2.91 -16.82
CA LEU A 271 39.79 -2.29 -15.83
C LEU A 271 40.64 -3.33 -15.08
N ASN A 272 40.04 -4.45 -14.69
CA ASN A 272 40.77 -5.54 -14.03
C ASN A 272 41.81 -6.21 -14.94
N GLU A 273 41.55 -6.29 -16.24
CA GLU A 273 42.50 -6.85 -17.21
C GLU A 273 43.64 -5.89 -17.55
N ARG A 274 43.31 -4.61 -17.79
CA ARG A 274 44.22 -3.64 -18.42
C ARG A 274 44.85 -2.65 -17.45
N PHE A 275 44.15 -2.33 -16.37
CA PHE A 275 44.54 -1.32 -15.38
C PHE A 275 44.39 -1.85 -13.94
N PRO A 276 44.95 -3.02 -13.59
CA PRO A 276 44.74 -3.62 -12.27
C PRO A 276 45.31 -2.73 -11.15
N ARG A 277 44.57 -2.59 -10.05
CA ARG A 277 45.09 -1.96 -8.84
C ARG A 277 45.85 -2.95 -7.97
N ALA A 278 46.76 -2.42 -7.16
CA ALA A 278 47.62 -3.21 -6.29
C ALA A 278 46.93 -3.69 -4.99
N ASP A 279 45.87 -3.00 -4.56
CA ASP A 279 45.19 -3.24 -3.28
C ASP A 279 44.10 -4.30 -3.39
N ARG A 280 43.22 -4.18 -4.40
CA ARG A 280 42.13 -5.12 -4.69
C ARG A 280 41.64 -4.96 -6.14
N PRO A 281 40.95 -5.98 -6.70
CA PRO A 281 40.26 -5.84 -7.97
C PRO A 281 39.28 -4.66 -7.97
N TRP A 282 39.10 -4.05 -9.14
CA TRP A 282 38.00 -3.13 -9.40
C TRP A 282 36.67 -3.84 -9.22
N GLN A 283 35.73 -3.12 -8.64
CA GLN A 283 34.34 -3.53 -8.45
C GLN A 283 33.41 -2.47 -9.03
N ALA A 284 32.15 -2.82 -9.25
CA ALA A 284 31.16 -1.87 -9.75
C ALA A 284 31.00 -0.65 -8.83
N SER A 285 31.19 -0.82 -7.52
CA SER A 285 31.16 0.26 -6.52
C SER A 285 32.34 1.23 -6.60
N ASP A 286 33.39 0.93 -7.39
CA ASP A 286 34.47 1.86 -7.70
C ASP A 286 34.12 2.79 -8.89
N THR A 287 33.00 2.54 -9.57
CA THR A 287 32.59 3.31 -10.75
C THR A 287 31.47 4.28 -10.39
N LEU A 288 31.36 5.39 -11.11
CA LEU A 288 30.28 6.36 -10.97
C LEU A 288 29.46 6.38 -12.26
N LYS A 289 28.20 5.96 -12.16
CA LYS A 289 27.28 5.93 -13.29
C LYS A 289 26.50 7.24 -13.35
N ASN A 290 26.51 7.88 -14.51
CA ASN A 290 25.75 9.11 -14.76
C ASN A 290 24.53 8.79 -15.62
N VAL A 291 23.34 8.89 -15.02
CA VAL A 291 22.05 8.64 -15.67
C VAL A 291 21.41 9.98 -16.01
N LEU A 292 20.88 10.11 -17.23
CA LEU A 292 20.16 11.30 -17.67
C LEU A 292 18.67 11.04 -17.69
N VAL A 293 17.90 11.99 -17.17
CA VAL A 293 16.44 12.03 -17.25
C VAL A 293 16.00 13.43 -17.68
N VAL A 294 14.73 13.58 -18.05
CA VAL A 294 14.10 14.88 -18.27
C VAL A 294 12.99 15.05 -17.25
N LEU A 295 12.95 16.20 -16.60
CA LEU A 295 11.83 16.63 -15.76
C LEU A 295 10.85 17.41 -16.63
N HIS A 296 9.60 16.96 -16.69
CA HIS A 296 8.52 17.67 -17.37
C HIS A 296 7.66 18.38 -16.34
N HIS A 297 7.68 19.71 -16.37
CA HIS A 297 6.99 20.54 -15.39
C HIS A 297 5.54 20.86 -15.84
N PRO A 298 4.63 21.20 -14.90
CA PRO A 298 3.23 21.48 -15.23
C PRO A 298 3.02 22.69 -16.15
N ASP A 299 3.99 23.60 -16.20
CA ASP A 299 3.98 24.76 -17.11
C ASP A 299 4.43 24.41 -18.55
N GLY A 300 4.72 23.12 -18.80
CA GLY A 300 5.19 22.59 -20.07
C GLY A 300 6.70 22.74 -20.29
N THR A 301 7.46 23.23 -19.30
CA THR A 301 8.91 23.30 -19.41
C THR A 301 9.55 21.92 -19.24
N ARG A 302 10.62 21.69 -20.01
CA ARG A 302 11.43 20.46 -19.96
C ARG A 302 12.80 20.82 -19.42
N GLU A 303 13.22 20.13 -18.36
CA GLU A 303 14.49 20.36 -17.68
C GLU A 303 15.30 19.05 -17.65
N PRO A 304 16.40 18.94 -18.41
CA PRO A 304 17.34 17.84 -18.27
C PRO A 304 17.96 17.78 -16.87
N LEU A 305 18.07 16.58 -16.32
CA LEU A 305 18.75 16.31 -15.05
C LEU A 305 19.73 15.15 -15.21
N ALA A 306 20.93 15.32 -14.67
CA ALA A 306 21.93 14.26 -14.55
C ALA A 306 22.01 13.77 -13.10
N VAL A 307 21.96 12.46 -12.92
CA VAL A 307 22.02 11.78 -11.62
C VAL A 307 23.23 10.85 -11.58
N GLY A 308 24.20 11.15 -10.72
CA GLY A 308 25.38 10.33 -10.49
C GLY A 308 25.18 9.35 -9.33
N VAL A 309 25.25 8.04 -9.60
CA VAL A 309 25.11 6.99 -8.57
C VAL A 309 26.31 6.03 -8.61
N PRO A 310 26.70 5.42 -7.48
CA PRO A 310 27.68 4.33 -7.49
C PRO A 310 27.28 3.27 -8.53
N GLY A 311 28.23 2.81 -9.34
CA GLY A 311 27.92 1.96 -10.49
C GLY A 311 27.54 0.53 -10.12
N ASP A 312 27.71 0.14 -8.85
CA ASP A 312 27.05 -1.05 -8.35
C ASP A 312 25.55 -0.85 -8.17
N ARG A 313 24.99 0.37 -8.14
CA ARG A 313 23.56 0.66 -7.92
C ARG A 313 22.84 1.14 -9.18
N GLU A 314 21.52 0.99 -9.17
CA GLU A 314 20.60 1.54 -10.17
C GLU A 314 19.87 2.78 -9.67
N VAL A 315 19.43 3.64 -10.61
CA VAL A 315 18.49 4.72 -10.29
C VAL A 315 17.11 4.11 -10.15
N ASP A 316 16.50 4.29 -8.98
CA ASP A 316 15.12 3.94 -8.71
C ASP A 316 14.23 5.13 -9.09
N GLU A 317 13.44 4.95 -10.16
CA GLU A 317 12.55 5.99 -10.68
C GLU A 317 11.55 6.48 -9.64
N LYS A 318 11.06 5.62 -8.73
CA LYS A 318 10.10 6.04 -7.70
C LYS A 318 10.76 6.90 -6.65
N ARG A 319 11.97 6.54 -6.22
CA ARG A 319 12.75 7.36 -5.28
C ARG A 319 13.06 8.71 -5.90
N LEU A 320 13.54 8.74 -7.14
CA LEU A 320 13.83 9.97 -7.85
C LEU A 320 12.57 10.84 -8.04
N GLN A 321 11.43 10.23 -8.43
CA GLN A 321 10.14 10.91 -8.59
C GLN A 321 9.67 11.54 -7.27
N ALA A 322 9.95 10.91 -6.13
CA ALA A 322 9.61 11.44 -4.82
C ALA A 322 10.46 12.65 -4.39
N GLN A 323 11.60 12.90 -5.05
CA GLN A 323 12.47 14.05 -4.78
C GLN A 323 12.19 15.26 -5.67
N ILE A 324 11.41 15.08 -6.75
CA ILE A 324 11.11 16.16 -7.70
C ILE A 324 9.69 16.66 -7.49
N GLU A 325 9.56 17.88 -6.97
CA GLU A 325 8.26 18.47 -6.69
C GLU A 325 7.52 18.81 -7.99
N SER A 326 6.31 18.30 -8.15
CA SER A 326 5.36 18.66 -9.21
C SER A 326 5.80 18.39 -10.66
N ALA A 327 6.95 17.77 -10.90
CA ALA A 327 7.43 17.41 -12.24
C ALA A 327 7.31 15.90 -12.51
N GLU A 328 7.10 15.51 -13.76
CA GLU A 328 7.08 14.10 -14.19
C GLU A 328 8.45 13.68 -14.72
N LEU A 329 8.89 12.47 -14.38
CA LEU A 329 10.09 11.87 -14.97
C LEU A 329 9.82 11.35 -16.38
N GLU A 330 10.66 11.78 -17.32
CA GLU A 330 10.73 11.24 -18.68
C GLU A 330 12.12 10.66 -18.99
N PRO A 331 12.20 9.60 -19.82
CA PRO A 331 13.46 9.11 -20.35
C PRO A 331 14.17 10.17 -21.21
N PHE A 332 15.49 10.30 -21.04
CA PHE A 332 16.31 11.13 -21.91
C PHE A 332 16.52 10.45 -23.27
N THR A 333 16.12 11.11 -24.37
CA THR A 333 16.01 10.51 -25.70
C THR A 333 17.17 10.88 -26.64
N GLU A 334 17.21 10.27 -27.83
CA GLU A 334 18.17 10.64 -28.89
C GLU A 334 18.05 12.11 -29.31
N ALA A 335 16.84 12.67 -29.28
CA ALA A 335 16.61 14.07 -29.61
C ALA A 335 17.27 14.99 -28.56
N ASP A 336 17.18 14.60 -27.29
CA ASP A 336 17.83 15.32 -26.19
C ASP A 336 19.35 15.20 -26.30
N PHE A 337 19.90 14.03 -26.63
CA PHE A 337 21.33 13.88 -26.93
C PHE A 337 21.80 14.78 -28.09
N ALA A 338 21.00 14.91 -29.14
CA ALA A 338 21.31 15.79 -30.27
C ALA A 338 21.29 17.28 -29.88
N ALA A 339 20.47 17.67 -28.90
CA ALA A 339 20.41 19.03 -28.36
C ALA A 339 21.59 19.36 -27.42
N HIS A 340 22.26 18.35 -26.85
CA HIS A 340 23.36 18.49 -25.91
C HIS A 340 24.66 17.84 -26.44
N PRO A 341 25.34 18.45 -27.44
CA PRO A 341 26.51 17.85 -28.11
C PRO A 341 27.74 17.68 -27.23
N ALA A 342 27.75 18.27 -26.02
CA ALA A 342 28.79 18.07 -25.02
C ALA A 342 28.73 16.67 -24.36
N LEU A 343 27.64 15.93 -24.52
CA LEU A 343 27.45 14.62 -23.90
C LEU A 343 27.97 13.49 -24.81
N ALA A 344 29.02 12.81 -24.37
CA ALA A 344 29.51 11.60 -25.04
C ALA A 344 28.70 10.37 -24.55
N ARG A 345 27.66 9.97 -25.30
CA ARG A 345 26.81 8.82 -24.93
C ARG A 345 27.64 7.57 -24.60
N GLY A 346 27.35 6.96 -23.45
CA GLY A 346 28.08 5.79 -22.93
C GLY A 346 29.41 6.11 -22.24
N TYR A 347 29.88 7.37 -22.32
CA TYR A 347 31.15 7.83 -21.76
C TYR A 347 30.98 9.20 -21.09
N ILE A 348 29.80 9.48 -20.53
CA ILE A 348 29.47 10.74 -19.87
C ILE A 348 30.13 10.79 -18.50
N GLY A 349 30.89 11.85 -18.26
CA GLY A 349 31.59 12.13 -17.02
C GLY A 349 31.11 13.41 -16.34
N PRO A 350 31.52 13.63 -15.08
CA PRO A 350 31.27 14.88 -14.37
C PRO A 350 31.91 16.13 -15.03
N GLY A 351 32.85 15.97 -15.96
CA GLY A 351 33.51 17.09 -16.65
C GLY A 351 32.55 17.86 -17.56
N ALA A 352 31.61 17.17 -18.21
CA ALA A 352 30.57 17.81 -19.01
C ALA A 352 29.35 18.24 -18.18
N LEU A 353 29.07 17.58 -17.05
CA LEU A 353 27.83 17.73 -16.27
C LEU A 353 27.94 18.81 -15.18
N GLY A 354 26.88 19.56 -14.97
CA GLY A 354 26.78 20.63 -13.97
C GLY A 354 26.30 21.95 -14.58
N GLU A 355 25.56 22.76 -13.82
CA GLU A 355 25.00 24.04 -14.30
C GLU A 355 26.07 25.01 -14.82
N LYS A 356 27.30 24.88 -14.30
CA LYS A 356 28.46 25.72 -14.67
C LYS A 356 29.38 25.07 -15.71
N ASN A 357 29.11 23.83 -16.11
CA ASN A 357 29.93 23.05 -17.03
C ASN A 357 29.36 23.10 -18.46
N ALA A 358 30.04 22.46 -19.40
CA ALA A 358 29.76 22.62 -20.84
C ALA A 358 28.35 22.20 -21.27
N SER A 359 27.71 21.26 -20.55
CA SER A 359 26.33 20.85 -20.85
C SER A 359 25.27 21.81 -20.31
N GLY A 360 25.57 22.55 -19.22
CA GLY A 360 24.59 23.32 -18.46
C GLY A 360 23.52 22.48 -17.76
N ILE A 361 23.63 21.14 -17.77
CA ILE A 361 22.66 20.22 -17.16
C ILE A 361 22.97 20.10 -15.68
N ARG A 362 21.96 20.35 -14.83
CA ARG A 362 22.10 20.19 -13.37
C ARG A 362 22.55 18.79 -13.02
N TYR A 363 23.62 18.67 -12.22
CA TYR A 363 24.22 17.41 -11.84
C TYR A 363 24.07 17.16 -10.34
N LEU A 364 23.19 16.22 -10.00
CA LEU A 364 22.95 15.77 -8.64
C LEU A 364 23.54 14.38 -8.46
N VAL A 365 24.09 14.09 -7.28
CA VAL A 365 24.70 12.78 -6.99
C VAL A 365 24.05 12.08 -5.80
N ASP A 366 24.23 10.76 -5.70
CA ASP A 366 23.84 9.99 -4.52
C ASP A 366 24.56 10.55 -3.28
N PRO A 367 23.90 10.59 -2.09
CA PRO A 367 24.52 11.11 -0.88
C PRO A 367 25.79 10.36 -0.43
N ARG A 368 26.07 9.16 -0.96
CA ARG A 368 27.34 8.43 -0.73
C ARG A 368 28.52 9.04 -1.48
N VAL A 369 28.28 9.89 -2.48
CA VAL A 369 29.34 10.59 -3.24
C VAL A 369 29.76 11.84 -2.45
N VAL A 370 30.59 11.62 -1.43
CA VAL A 370 31.11 12.68 -0.55
C VAL A 370 32.50 13.13 -1.00
N GLU A 371 32.98 14.23 -0.44
CA GLU A 371 34.34 14.72 -0.67
C GLU A 371 35.38 13.60 -0.41
N GLY A 372 36.32 13.45 -1.35
CA GLY A 372 37.37 12.45 -1.29
C GLY A 372 37.01 11.07 -1.84
N THR A 373 35.74 10.82 -2.19
CA THR A 373 35.38 9.59 -2.90
C THR A 373 36.05 9.54 -4.28
N ARG A 374 36.59 8.38 -4.63
CA ARG A 374 37.39 8.13 -5.85
C ARG A 374 36.62 7.23 -6.81
N TRP A 375 36.51 7.66 -8.05
CA TRP A 375 35.62 7.05 -9.04
C TRP A 375 36.33 6.77 -10.36
N VAL A 376 35.82 5.73 -11.04
CA VAL A 376 35.98 5.55 -12.49
C VAL A 376 34.68 5.92 -13.19
N THR A 377 34.73 6.83 -14.16
CA THR A 377 33.53 7.34 -14.85
C THR A 377 33.88 7.71 -16.29
N GLY A 378 32.88 7.97 -17.14
CA GLY A 378 33.10 8.42 -18.51
C GLY A 378 34.04 9.64 -18.59
N ALA A 379 34.84 9.73 -19.65
CA ALA A 379 35.79 10.83 -19.87
C ALA A 379 35.27 11.94 -20.79
N ASP A 380 33.96 12.01 -21.00
CA ASP A 380 33.30 12.92 -21.95
C ASP A 380 33.82 12.78 -23.38
N THR A 381 34.44 11.63 -23.67
CA THR A 381 35.04 11.28 -24.97
C THR A 381 34.69 9.83 -25.29
N PRO A 382 34.16 9.53 -26.50
CA PRO A 382 33.83 8.17 -26.88
C PRO A 382 35.01 7.21 -26.71
N GLY A 383 34.75 6.06 -26.07
CA GLY A 383 35.74 5.00 -25.87
C GLY A 383 36.70 5.23 -24.71
N ARG A 384 36.47 6.21 -23.84
CA ARG A 384 37.39 6.56 -22.74
C ARG A 384 36.69 6.78 -21.41
N HIS A 385 37.33 6.33 -20.33
CA HIS A 385 36.93 6.59 -18.96
C HIS A 385 38.06 7.29 -18.20
N VAL A 386 37.72 8.16 -17.25
CA VAL A 386 38.68 8.72 -16.30
C VAL A 386 38.77 7.81 -15.09
N ILE A 387 40.00 7.47 -14.73
CA ILE A 387 40.36 6.73 -13.53
C ILE A 387 40.90 7.73 -12.50
N ASP A 388 40.67 7.44 -11.22
CA ASP A 388 41.12 8.25 -10.08
C ASP A 388 40.49 9.63 -9.98
N LEU A 389 39.25 9.76 -10.47
CA LEU A 389 38.48 11.00 -10.37
C LEU A 389 37.94 11.17 -8.95
N VAL A 390 38.36 12.23 -8.27
CA VAL A 390 38.02 12.49 -6.86
C VAL A 390 36.95 13.59 -6.75
N ALA A 391 35.87 13.29 -6.04
CA ALA A 391 34.84 14.28 -5.70
C ALA A 391 35.43 15.35 -4.76
N GLY A 392 35.19 16.63 -5.06
CA GLY A 392 35.73 17.79 -4.34
C GLY A 392 37.09 18.29 -4.86
N ARG A 393 37.91 17.41 -5.46
CA ARG A 393 39.18 17.78 -6.11
C ARG A 393 39.02 17.99 -7.62
N ASP A 394 38.43 17.02 -8.30
CA ASP A 394 38.38 16.97 -9.76
C ASP A 394 36.98 17.33 -10.32
N PHE A 395 35.93 17.16 -9.52
CA PHE A 395 34.58 17.63 -9.84
C PHE A 395 33.79 17.99 -8.58
N THR A 396 32.81 18.88 -8.73
CA THR A 396 31.87 19.26 -7.66
C THR A 396 30.46 19.19 -8.24
N PRO A 397 29.57 18.33 -7.71
CA PRO A 397 28.17 18.28 -8.14
C PRO A 397 27.41 19.54 -7.70
N ASP A 398 26.28 19.82 -8.33
CA ASP A 398 25.40 20.95 -7.96
C ASP A 398 24.63 20.66 -6.66
N GLY A 399 24.51 19.39 -6.27
CA GLY A 399 23.87 18.96 -5.04
C GLY A 399 23.75 17.44 -4.93
N THR A 400 22.98 16.97 -3.95
CA THR A 400 22.67 15.56 -3.74
C THR A 400 21.20 15.26 -3.97
N ILE A 401 20.88 14.02 -4.34
CA ILE A 401 19.49 13.55 -4.51
C ILE A 401 19.34 12.09 -4.11
N GLU A 402 18.22 11.75 -3.44
CA GLU A 402 17.87 10.36 -3.15
C GLU A 402 17.28 9.69 -4.40
N ALA A 403 18.14 9.05 -5.19
CA ALA A 403 17.73 8.42 -6.44
C ALA A 403 18.23 6.97 -6.58
N ALA A 404 19.27 6.55 -5.87
CA ALA A 404 19.75 5.17 -5.98
C ALA A 404 18.80 4.19 -5.29
N GLU A 405 18.69 2.97 -5.79
CA GLU A 405 17.95 1.90 -5.11
C GLU A 405 18.48 1.64 -3.68
N VAL A 406 17.58 1.26 -2.77
CA VAL A 406 17.93 0.80 -1.42
C VAL A 406 18.21 -0.70 -1.46
N ARG A 407 19.29 -1.15 -0.81
CA ARG A 407 19.70 -2.56 -0.79
C ARG A 407 19.58 -3.16 0.61
N ALA A 408 19.29 -4.45 0.65
CA ALA A 408 19.44 -5.21 1.89
C ALA A 408 20.90 -5.11 2.38
N GLY A 409 21.08 -4.80 3.66
CA GLY A 409 22.37 -4.53 4.28
C GLY A 409 22.77 -3.05 4.36
N ASP A 410 22.07 -2.15 3.66
CA ASP A 410 22.31 -0.72 3.78
C ASP A 410 22.06 -0.23 5.22
N PRO A 411 22.83 0.74 5.75
CA PRO A 411 22.60 1.25 7.09
C PRO A 411 21.28 2.02 7.18
N ALA A 412 20.48 1.74 8.20
CA ALA A 412 19.29 2.53 8.49
C ALA A 412 19.67 3.98 8.90
N PRO A 413 18.89 5.00 8.49
CA PRO A 413 19.21 6.40 8.77
C PRO A 413 19.12 6.82 10.23
N ASP A 414 18.45 6.04 11.07
CA ASP A 414 18.40 6.25 12.52
C ASP A 414 19.49 5.48 13.29
N GLY A 415 20.39 4.77 12.58
CA GLY A 415 21.47 3.99 13.19
C GLY A 415 21.01 2.67 13.83
N SER A 416 19.77 2.24 13.58
CA SER A 416 19.16 1.04 14.18
C SER A 416 19.68 -0.30 13.65
N GLY A 417 20.62 -0.28 12.69
CA GLY A 417 21.25 -1.45 12.09
C GLY A 417 21.06 -1.54 10.58
N PRO A 418 21.43 -2.66 9.95
CA PRO A 418 21.24 -2.86 8.52
C PRO A 418 19.75 -2.99 8.17
N LEU A 419 19.39 -2.52 6.98
CA LEU A 419 18.06 -2.61 6.40
C LEU A 419 17.83 -4.00 5.79
N GLU A 420 16.62 -4.51 5.96
CA GLU A 420 16.08 -5.70 5.32
C GLU A 420 14.88 -5.30 4.47
N THR A 421 14.79 -5.86 3.27
CA THR A 421 13.64 -5.65 2.38
C THR A 421 12.51 -6.61 2.76
N ALA A 422 11.29 -6.08 2.83
CA ALA A 422 10.08 -6.86 3.06
C ALA A 422 8.95 -6.39 2.15
N ARG A 423 7.89 -7.20 2.07
CA ARG A 423 6.71 -6.93 1.24
C ARG A 423 5.45 -6.86 2.09
N GLY A 424 4.53 -6.00 1.68
CA GLY A 424 3.29 -5.79 2.40
C GLY A 424 2.15 -5.31 1.52
N ILE A 425 0.95 -5.42 2.05
CA ILE A 425 -0.28 -4.92 1.45
C ILE A 425 -0.65 -3.65 2.23
N GLU A 426 -0.65 -2.49 1.57
CA GLU A 426 -1.11 -1.24 2.19
C GLU A 426 -2.58 -1.36 2.64
N MET A 427 -2.79 -1.39 3.95
CA MET A 427 -4.10 -1.52 4.58
C MET A 427 -4.69 -0.18 5.00
N GLY A 428 -3.84 0.79 5.29
CA GLY A 428 -4.24 2.16 5.51
C GLY A 428 -3.10 3.14 5.39
N HIS A 429 -3.44 4.41 5.24
CA HIS A 429 -2.50 5.50 5.06
C HIS A 429 -3.02 6.72 5.80
N ILE A 430 -2.15 7.37 6.58
CA ILE A 430 -2.46 8.60 7.29
C ILE A 430 -1.52 9.73 6.85
N PHE A 431 -2.10 10.86 6.46
CA PHE A 431 -1.42 11.98 5.82
C PHE A 431 -1.53 13.26 6.65
N GLN A 432 -0.42 13.97 6.77
CA GLN A 432 -0.40 15.34 7.27
C GLN A 432 -0.59 16.33 6.11
N LEU A 433 -1.83 16.48 5.63
CA LEU A 433 -2.16 17.33 4.48
C LEU A 433 -1.80 18.80 4.70
N GLY A 434 -1.74 19.24 5.96
CA GLY A 434 -1.45 20.62 6.31
C GLY A 434 -2.54 21.55 5.79
N ARG A 435 -2.17 22.59 5.06
CA ARG A 435 -3.11 23.62 4.60
C ARG A 435 -3.41 23.58 3.09
N LYS A 436 -2.90 22.57 2.35
CA LYS A 436 -3.03 22.46 0.88
C LYS A 436 -4.46 22.70 0.38
N TYR A 437 -5.41 21.90 0.87
CA TYR A 437 -6.81 21.95 0.43
C TYR A 437 -7.57 23.15 0.98
N SER A 438 -7.35 23.47 2.26
CA SER A 438 -7.97 24.63 2.90
C SER A 438 -7.54 25.95 2.27
N GLU A 439 -6.30 26.08 1.79
CA GLU A 439 -5.83 27.26 1.06
C GLU A 439 -6.46 27.32 -0.33
N ALA A 440 -6.36 26.23 -1.09
CA ALA A 440 -6.92 26.15 -2.44
C ALA A 440 -8.44 26.42 -2.49
N LEU A 441 -9.18 25.93 -1.50
CA LEU A 441 -10.64 26.04 -1.43
C LEU A 441 -11.13 27.16 -0.50
N GLY A 442 -10.23 27.87 0.18
CA GLY A 442 -10.55 29.00 1.05
C GLY A 442 -11.32 28.65 2.32
N LEU A 443 -10.95 27.55 2.99
CA LEU A 443 -11.47 27.18 4.30
C LEU A 443 -10.69 27.92 5.41
N GLN A 444 -11.33 28.92 6.00
CA GLN A 444 -10.79 29.71 7.12
C GLN A 444 -11.83 29.85 8.23
N VAL A 445 -11.37 29.95 9.48
CA VAL A 445 -12.22 30.22 10.65
C VAL A 445 -11.66 31.38 11.46
N LEU A 446 -12.50 32.04 12.26
CA LEU A 446 -12.04 33.03 13.23
C LEU A 446 -11.35 32.32 14.40
N ASP A 447 -10.14 32.74 14.76
CA ASP A 447 -9.42 32.29 15.96
C ASP A 447 -9.96 32.96 17.25
N GLU A 448 -9.34 32.64 18.39
CA GLU A 448 -9.68 33.22 19.70
C GLU A 448 -9.51 34.74 19.78
N ASN A 449 -8.72 35.32 18.88
CA ASN A 449 -8.48 36.76 18.76
C ASN A 449 -9.36 37.43 17.70
N GLY A 450 -10.27 36.67 17.06
CA GLY A 450 -11.13 37.15 15.98
C GLY A 450 -10.41 37.37 14.65
N LYS A 451 -9.24 36.75 14.45
CA LYS A 451 -8.50 36.79 13.18
C LYS A 451 -8.83 35.54 12.36
N LEU A 452 -8.98 35.71 11.04
CA LEU A 452 -9.10 34.57 10.14
C LEU A 452 -7.80 33.78 10.09
N VAL A 453 -7.90 32.47 10.33
CA VAL A 453 -6.82 31.49 10.22
C VAL A 453 -7.24 30.36 9.30
N THR A 454 -6.29 29.89 8.50
CA THR A 454 -6.52 28.75 7.60
C THR A 454 -6.45 27.44 8.38
N VAL A 455 -7.47 26.62 8.21
CA VAL A 455 -7.64 25.34 8.93
C VAL A 455 -6.55 24.35 8.50
N THR A 456 -6.00 23.61 9.45
CA THR A 456 -5.04 22.52 9.21
C THR A 456 -5.81 21.22 9.05
N MET A 457 -5.42 20.40 8.08
CA MET A 457 -6.14 19.18 7.72
C MET A 457 -5.27 17.93 7.83
N GLY A 458 -5.90 16.84 8.22
CA GLY A 458 -5.41 15.47 8.05
C GLY A 458 -6.29 14.67 7.12
N SER A 459 -5.73 13.65 6.47
CA SER A 459 -6.48 12.65 5.70
C SER A 459 -6.05 11.25 6.12
N TYR A 460 -7.01 10.36 6.28
CA TYR A 460 -6.79 9.04 6.84
C TYR A 460 -7.62 8.04 6.03
N GLY A 461 -7.00 7.02 5.42
CA GLY A 461 -7.67 6.00 4.60
C GLY A 461 -7.49 4.57 5.16
N VAL A 462 -8.55 3.75 5.15
CA VAL A 462 -8.49 2.28 5.37
C VAL A 462 -9.14 1.57 4.19
N GLY A 463 -8.43 0.61 3.60
CA GLY A 463 -8.95 -0.26 2.54
C GLY A 463 -9.90 -1.33 3.08
N VAL A 464 -11.18 -0.98 3.30
CA VAL A 464 -12.19 -1.89 3.88
C VAL A 464 -12.41 -3.15 3.03
N SER A 465 -12.59 -2.98 1.72
CA SER A 465 -12.73 -4.12 0.81
C SER A 465 -11.43 -4.93 0.65
N ARG A 466 -10.29 -4.23 0.61
CA ARG A 466 -8.95 -4.82 0.57
C ARG A 466 -8.69 -5.68 1.82
N ALA A 467 -9.20 -5.28 2.99
CA ALA A 467 -9.05 -6.01 4.25
C ALA A 467 -9.61 -7.44 4.17
N VAL A 468 -10.72 -7.64 3.45
CA VAL A 468 -11.28 -9.00 3.25
C VAL A 468 -10.25 -9.92 2.62
N ALA A 469 -9.53 -9.47 1.59
CA ALA A 469 -8.51 -10.28 0.94
C ALA A 469 -7.21 -10.35 1.75
N ALA A 470 -6.78 -9.26 2.38
CA ALA A 470 -5.57 -9.24 3.21
C ALA A 470 -5.64 -10.22 4.39
N ILE A 471 -6.81 -10.34 5.03
CA ILE A 471 -7.05 -11.34 6.07
C ILE A 471 -6.88 -12.76 5.49
N VAL A 472 -7.43 -13.04 4.31
CA VAL A 472 -7.32 -14.37 3.69
C VAL A 472 -5.87 -14.66 3.24
N GLU A 473 -5.12 -13.66 2.77
CA GLU A 473 -3.70 -13.86 2.42
C GLU A 473 -2.89 -14.42 3.59
N ASN A 474 -3.14 -13.92 4.80
CA ASN A 474 -2.40 -14.34 5.99
C ASN A 474 -3.08 -15.45 6.79
N SER A 475 -4.35 -15.75 6.50
CA SER A 475 -5.16 -16.68 7.29
C SER A 475 -5.91 -17.68 6.39
N HIS A 476 -5.16 -18.63 5.84
CA HIS A 476 -5.66 -19.75 5.06
C HIS A 476 -4.76 -20.98 5.18
N ASP A 477 -5.27 -22.13 4.75
CA ASP A 477 -4.51 -23.38 4.58
C ASP A 477 -4.86 -24.06 3.24
N ASP A 478 -4.33 -25.25 3.01
CA ASP A 478 -4.60 -26.05 1.81
C ASP A 478 -6.09 -26.40 1.62
N ALA A 479 -6.88 -26.39 2.70
CA ALA A 479 -8.30 -26.71 2.67
C ALA A 479 -9.18 -25.48 2.39
N GLY A 480 -8.75 -24.29 2.81
CA GLY A 480 -9.38 -23.02 2.46
C GLY A 480 -9.18 -21.92 3.48
N ILE A 481 -10.20 -21.06 3.61
CA ILE A 481 -10.12 -19.82 4.40
C ILE A 481 -10.16 -20.14 5.91
N ILE A 482 -9.46 -19.33 6.71
CA ILE A 482 -9.54 -19.32 8.18
C ILE A 482 -9.90 -17.90 8.61
N TRP A 483 -11.17 -17.63 8.93
CA TRP A 483 -11.57 -16.27 9.34
C TRP A 483 -11.26 -16.02 10.83
N PRO A 484 -10.75 -14.83 11.20
CA PRO A 484 -10.90 -14.33 12.56
C PRO A 484 -12.40 -14.27 12.92
N ARG A 485 -12.74 -14.69 14.15
CA ARG A 485 -14.14 -14.88 14.56
C ARG A 485 -14.99 -13.63 14.37
N GLU A 486 -14.42 -12.47 14.71
CA GLU A 486 -15.12 -11.19 14.66
C GLU A 486 -15.61 -10.82 13.25
N VAL A 487 -14.82 -11.16 12.21
CA VAL A 487 -15.16 -10.85 10.81
C VAL A 487 -15.88 -11.97 10.09
N ALA A 488 -15.82 -13.21 10.60
CA ALA A 488 -16.41 -14.38 9.97
C ALA A 488 -17.91 -14.17 9.61
N PRO A 489 -18.41 -14.79 8.51
CA PRO A 489 -19.81 -14.59 8.09
C PRO A 489 -20.83 -15.24 9.05
N ALA A 490 -20.36 -16.15 9.91
CA ALA A 490 -21.10 -16.82 10.97
C ALA A 490 -20.09 -17.27 12.03
N ASP A 491 -20.58 -17.56 13.24
CA ASP A 491 -19.75 -18.08 14.33
C ASP A 491 -19.64 -19.62 14.25
N VAL A 492 -20.74 -20.27 13.84
CA VAL A 492 -20.85 -21.73 13.75
C VAL A 492 -21.35 -22.17 12.38
N HIS A 493 -20.64 -23.12 11.76
CA HIS A 493 -21.09 -23.86 10.58
C HIS A 493 -21.62 -25.21 11.02
N LEU A 494 -22.95 -25.29 11.15
CA LEU A 494 -23.65 -26.50 11.57
C LEU A 494 -23.96 -27.39 10.35
N ILE A 495 -23.55 -28.65 10.40
CA ILE A 495 -23.65 -29.58 9.28
C ILE A 495 -24.55 -30.75 9.69
N ALA A 496 -25.70 -30.90 9.01
CA ALA A 496 -26.49 -32.12 9.08
C ALA A 496 -26.00 -33.12 8.03
N THR A 497 -25.65 -34.34 8.44
CA THR A 497 -25.10 -35.38 7.55
C THR A 497 -26.01 -36.59 7.41
N GLY A 498 -25.88 -37.33 6.30
CA GLY A 498 -26.65 -38.55 6.07
C GLY A 498 -28.04 -38.32 5.46
N LYS A 499 -28.95 -39.27 5.69
CA LYS A 499 -30.31 -39.27 5.12
C LYS A 499 -31.42 -39.34 6.17
N ASP A 500 -31.04 -39.51 7.44
CA ASP A 500 -31.99 -39.72 8.54
C ASP A 500 -32.64 -38.39 8.93
N ASP A 501 -33.97 -38.35 8.95
CA ASP A 501 -34.74 -37.17 9.35
C ASP A 501 -34.47 -36.76 10.80
N ALA A 502 -34.14 -37.70 11.69
CA ALA A 502 -33.79 -37.40 13.07
C ALA A 502 -32.57 -36.47 13.16
N VAL A 503 -31.57 -36.67 12.30
CA VAL A 503 -30.38 -35.81 12.24
C VAL A 503 -30.72 -34.38 11.81
N PHE A 504 -31.53 -34.23 10.76
CA PHE A 504 -31.93 -32.91 10.28
C PHE A 504 -32.85 -32.17 11.26
N THR A 505 -33.72 -32.89 11.97
CA THR A 505 -34.56 -32.32 13.03
C THR A 505 -33.71 -31.86 14.22
N ALA A 506 -32.78 -32.69 14.70
CA ALA A 506 -31.88 -32.33 15.79
C ALA A 506 -30.99 -31.14 15.43
N ALA A 507 -30.40 -31.14 14.23
CA ALA A 507 -29.60 -30.01 13.74
C ALA A 507 -30.42 -28.74 13.59
N ALA A 508 -31.66 -28.82 13.10
CA ALA A 508 -32.53 -27.65 13.00
C ALA A 508 -32.91 -27.08 14.39
N SER A 509 -33.15 -27.94 15.39
CA SER A 509 -33.39 -27.51 16.77
C SER A 509 -32.16 -26.81 17.33
N LEU A 510 -30.99 -27.44 17.25
CA LEU A 510 -29.73 -26.88 17.71
C LEU A 510 -29.41 -25.53 17.04
N ALA A 511 -29.61 -25.41 15.72
CA ALA A 511 -29.45 -24.14 15.02
C ALA A 511 -30.37 -23.04 15.59
N SER A 512 -31.61 -23.40 15.94
CA SER A 512 -32.60 -22.45 16.46
C SER A 512 -32.27 -22.03 17.89
N GLU A 513 -31.78 -22.96 18.71
CA GLU A 513 -31.34 -22.70 20.08
C GLU A 513 -30.07 -21.83 20.12
N LEU A 514 -29.10 -22.10 19.24
CA LEU A 514 -27.91 -21.26 19.08
C LEU A 514 -28.27 -19.84 18.61
N ASP A 515 -29.17 -19.72 17.64
CA ASP A 515 -29.64 -18.43 17.14
C ASP A 515 -30.34 -17.62 18.24
N ALA A 516 -31.20 -18.28 19.02
CA ALA A 516 -31.88 -17.67 20.17
C ALA A 516 -30.90 -17.23 21.27
N ALA A 517 -29.74 -17.86 21.35
CA ALA A 517 -28.66 -17.49 22.26
C ALA A 517 -27.72 -16.40 21.70
N GLY A 518 -27.99 -15.87 20.51
CA GLY A 518 -27.20 -14.80 19.88
C GLY A 518 -26.02 -15.28 19.04
N VAL A 519 -25.85 -16.60 18.83
CA VAL A 519 -24.79 -17.15 17.99
C VAL A 519 -25.22 -17.08 16.52
N ARG A 520 -24.36 -16.56 15.64
CA ARG A 520 -24.62 -16.51 14.18
C ARG A 520 -24.37 -17.89 13.57
N VAL A 521 -25.39 -18.49 12.97
CA VAL A 521 -25.32 -19.88 12.47
C VAL A 521 -25.42 -19.94 10.95
N LEU A 522 -24.45 -20.61 10.31
CA LEU A 522 -24.54 -21.13 8.96
C LEU A 522 -24.93 -22.62 9.01
N TYR A 523 -26.16 -22.93 8.65
CA TYR A 523 -26.70 -24.30 8.67
C TYR A 523 -26.65 -24.94 7.28
N ASP A 524 -25.82 -25.98 7.12
CA ASP A 524 -25.84 -26.87 5.97
C ASP A 524 -26.96 -27.91 6.05
N ASP A 525 -28.16 -27.47 5.67
CA ASP A 525 -29.37 -28.30 5.60
C ASP A 525 -29.59 -28.96 4.23
N ARG A 526 -28.59 -28.93 3.34
CA ARG A 526 -28.70 -29.50 1.98
C ARG A 526 -28.90 -31.02 2.05
N ARG A 527 -30.05 -31.50 1.59
CA ARG A 527 -30.33 -32.94 1.47
C ARG A 527 -29.75 -33.49 0.16
N GLY A 528 -29.36 -34.76 0.18
CA GLY A 528 -28.82 -35.45 -1.00
C GLY A 528 -27.36 -35.10 -1.36
N VAL A 529 -26.73 -34.16 -0.65
CA VAL A 529 -25.30 -33.85 -0.76
C VAL A 529 -24.52 -34.80 0.14
N SER A 530 -23.43 -35.39 -0.38
CA SER A 530 -22.61 -36.32 0.40
C SER A 530 -21.89 -35.61 1.57
N PRO A 531 -21.67 -36.27 2.72
CA PRO A 531 -20.95 -35.67 3.84
C PRO A 531 -19.57 -35.12 3.46
N GLY A 532 -18.82 -35.83 2.60
CA GLY A 532 -17.50 -35.38 2.15
C GLY A 532 -17.53 -34.06 1.38
N VAL A 533 -18.61 -33.77 0.62
CA VAL A 533 -18.77 -32.47 -0.04
C VAL A 533 -19.10 -31.38 0.99
N LYS A 534 -19.97 -31.69 1.96
CA LYS A 534 -20.30 -30.73 3.04
C LYS A 534 -19.06 -30.34 3.86
N PHE A 535 -18.21 -31.31 4.19
CA PHE A 535 -16.97 -31.05 4.92
C PHE A 535 -16.02 -30.16 4.11
N LYS A 536 -15.80 -30.48 2.83
CA LYS A 536 -14.97 -29.62 1.95
C LYS A 536 -15.51 -28.21 1.81
N ASP A 537 -16.82 -28.05 1.64
CA ASP A 537 -17.45 -26.73 1.60
C ASP A 537 -17.24 -25.99 2.93
N SER A 538 -17.37 -26.67 4.07
CA SER A 538 -17.19 -26.04 5.38
C SER A 538 -15.77 -25.57 5.64
N GLU A 539 -14.77 -26.33 5.20
CA GLU A 539 -13.36 -25.98 5.30
C GLU A 539 -13.00 -24.85 4.34
N LEU A 540 -13.56 -24.87 3.12
CA LEU A 540 -13.36 -23.83 2.11
C LEU A 540 -13.96 -22.48 2.53
N ILE A 541 -15.19 -22.49 3.07
CA ILE A 541 -15.89 -21.27 3.53
C ILE A 541 -15.20 -20.67 4.76
N GLY A 542 -14.67 -21.50 5.66
CA GLY A 542 -13.77 -21.04 6.72
C GLY A 542 -14.43 -20.46 7.95
N VAL A 543 -15.70 -20.80 8.23
CA VAL A 543 -16.34 -20.43 9.51
C VAL A 543 -15.55 -21.03 10.69
N PRO A 544 -15.23 -20.26 11.75
CA PRO A 544 -14.27 -20.66 12.79
C PRO A 544 -14.62 -21.98 13.50
N THR A 545 -15.90 -22.22 13.75
CA THR A 545 -16.35 -23.41 14.49
C THR A 545 -17.26 -24.25 13.59
N ILE A 546 -16.87 -25.49 13.34
CA ILE A 546 -17.64 -26.46 12.54
C ILE A 546 -18.31 -27.45 13.50
N VAL A 547 -19.62 -27.66 13.35
CA VAL A 547 -20.37 -28.60 14.20
C VAL A 547 -21.04 -29.63 13.31
N VAL A 548 -20.79 -30.91 13.55
CA VAL A 548 -21.33 -32.01 12.76
C VAL A 548 -22.38 -32.77 13.56
N VAL A 549 -23.62 -32.71 13.08
CA VAL A 549 -24.71 -33.57 13.53
C VAL A 549 -24.80 -34.75 12.56
N GLY A 550 -24.50 -35.94 13.06
CA GLY A 550 -24.35 -37.14 12.25
C GLY A 550 -24.58 -38.41 13.05
N ARG A 551 -23.75 -39.43 12.83
CA ARG A 551 -23.94 -40.75 13.45
C ARG A 551 -23.86 -40.73 14.98
N GLY A 552 -23.01 -39.87 15.56
CA GLY A 552 -22.88 -39.72 17.00
C GLY A 552 -24.15 -39.24 17.71
N LEU A 553 -25.15 -38.75 16.97
CA LEU A 553 -26.45 -38.38 17.53
C LEU A 553 -27.13 -39.57 18.22
N ALA A 554 -26.92 -40.80 17.72
CA ALA A 554 -27.44 -42.02 18.35
C ALA A 554 -26.86 -42.25 19.76
N ASP A 555 -25.63 -41.78 20.00
CA ASP A 555 -24.93 -41.81 21.28
C ASP A 555 -25.15 -40.52 22.09
N GLY A 556 -26.00 -39.61 21.61
CA GLY A 556 -26.35 -38.36 22.27
C GLY A 556 -25.29 -37.26 22.15
N VAL A 557 -24.39 -37.33 21.17
CA VAL A 557 -23.29 -36.37 20.98
C VAL A 557 -23.27 -35.72 19.59
N VAL A 558 -22.65 -34.55 19.50
CA VAL A 558 -22.25 -33.88 18.25
C VAL A 558 -20.74 -33.69 18.22
N GLU A 559 -20.15 -33.68 17.03
CA GLU A 559 -18.72 -33.38 16.88
C GLU A 559 -18.55 -31.87 16.68
N VAL A 560 -17.70 -31.24 17.48
CA VAL A 560 -17.29 -29.85 17.33
C VAL A 560 -15.83 -29.83 16.88
N LYS A 561 -15.55 -29.12 15.80
CA LYS A 561 -14.23 -28.97 15.20
C LYS A 561 -13.85 -27.49 15.15
N ASP A 562 -12.64 -27.18 15.61
CA ASP A 562 -12.03 -25.87 15.37
C ASP A 562 -11.45 -25.82 13.94
N ARG A 563 -11.81 -24.77 13.18
CA ARG A 563 -11.43 -24.67 11.77
C ARG A 563 -9.92 -24.46 11.60
N ALA A 564 -9.28 -23.68 12.46
CA ALA A 564 -7.88 -23.29 12.30
C ALA A 564 -6.93 -24.44 12.67
N THR A 565 -7.15 -25.05 13.83
CA THR A 565 -6.30 -26.11 14.40
C THR A 565 -6.67 -27.50 13.90
N GLY A 566 -7.93 -27.69 13.48
CA GLY A 566 -8.48 -28.99 13.13
C GLY A 566 -8.79 -29.89 14.33
N GLU A 567 -8.62 -29.40 15.57
CA GLU A 567 -8.96 -30.13 16.79
C GLU A 567 -10.44 -30.47 16.84
N ARG A 568 -10.77 -31.65 17.38
CA ARG A 568 -12.13 -32.19 17.43
C ARG A 568 -12.46 -32.65 18.83
N GLN A 569 -13.71 -32.42 19.23
CA GLN A 569 -14.26 -32.89 20.48
C GLN A 569 -15.70 -33.36 20.29
N GLU A 570 -16.09 -34.42 20.99
CA GLU A 570 -17.48 -34.84 21.09
C GLU A 570 -18.14 -34.10 22.25
N VAL A 571 -19.27 -33.46 21.97
CA VAL A 571 -20.03 -32.67 22.95
C VAL A 571 -21.42 -33.29 23.10
N PRO A 572 -21.89 -33.60 24.32
CA PRO A 572 -23.26 -34.02 24.54
C PRO A 572 -24.25 -33.01 23.96
N VAL A 573 -25.25 -33.46 23.20
CA VAL A 573 -26.25 -32.59 22.54
C VAL A 573 -26.89 -31.62 23.54
N ALA A 574 -27.19 -32.11 24.76
CA ALA A 574 -27.80 -31.31 25.82
C ALA A 574 -26.91 -30.17 26.35
N ALA A 575 -25.59 -30.24 26.17
CA ALA A 575 -24.63 -29.21 26.57
C ALA A 575 -24.07 -28.41 25.38
N ALA A 576 -24.47 -28.75 24.15
CA ALA A 576 -23.87 -28.20 22.94
C ALA A 576 -24.06 -26.69 22.82
N VAL A 577 -25.24 -26.17 23.17
CA VAL A 577 -25.53 -24.73 23.12
C VAL A 577 -24.61 -23.95 24.04
N ASP A 578 -24.52 -24.34 25.32
CA ASP A 578 -23.69 -23.65 26.30
C ASP A 578 -22.21 -23.74 25.92
N ARG A 579 -21.73 -24.92 25.51
CA ARG A 579 -20.34 -25.08 25.10
C ARG A 579 -19.98 -24.23 23.87
N LEU A 580 -20.88 -24.15 22.89
CA LEU A 580 -20.64 -23.34 21.70
C LEU A 580 -20.70 -21.84 22.01
N ARG A 581 -21.52 -21.40 22.97
CA ARG A 581 -21.51 -20.01 23.44
C ARG A 581 -20.21 -19.64 24.13
N GLU A 582 -19.65 -20.55 24.94
CA GLU A 582 -18.33 -20.36 25.55
C GLU A 582 -17.25 -20.22 24.47
N ILE A 583 -17.20 -21.14 23.51
CA ILE A 583 -16.24 -21.12 22.39
C ILE A 583 -16.35 -19.83 21.55
N VAL A 584 -17.55 -19.26 21.42
CA VAL A 584 -17.78 -18.02 20.66
C VAL A 584 -17.43 -16.77 21.46
N ALA A 585 -17.47 -16.84 22.78
CA ALA A 585 -17.11 -15.74 23.68
C ALA A 585 -15.61 -15.67 23.99
N GLU A 586 -14.90 -16.80 23.86
CA GLU A 586 -13.43 -16.89 23.77
C GLU A 586 -12.93 -16.30 22.44
#